data_AF-A0A8S0G2C2-F1
#
_entry.id   AF-A0A8S0G2C2-F1
#
_cell.length_a   1.000
_cell.length_b   1.000
_cell.length_c   1.000
_cell.angle_alpha   90.00
_cell.angle_beta   90.00
_cell.angle_gamma   90.00
#
_symmetry.space_group_name_H-M   'P 1'
#
loop_
_entity.id
_entity.type
_entity.pdbx_description
1 polymer ?
#
loop_
_entity_poly.entity_id
_entity_poly.type
_entity_poly.pdbx_seq_one_letter_code
_entity_poly.pdbx_strand_id
1 'polypeptide(L)'
;MSIIINNWRMDPSLNALIHCETGETRRLGEYHFILLETLAKNADVVLSRSYLCAEVWKNRIVGGNSLPTAIHALRVAIDDDGKQQNIIKTIPKKGQAVCTCAIKSMCLFRSHRLRKR
;
A
#
# COMPACT_ATOMS: atom_id res chain seq x y z
N MET A 1 1.96 -7.15 -13.76
CA MET A 1 0.69 -6.51 -13.31
C MET A 1 0.98 -5.04 -13.02
N SER A 2 0.18 -4.11 -13.53
CA SER A 2 0.18 -2.73 -13.04
C SER A 2 -0.84 -2.60 -11.91
N ILE A 3 -0.42 -2.26 -10.71
CA ILE A 3 -1.31 -1.98 -9.58
C ILE A 3 -1.61 -0.48 -9.58
N ILE A 4 -2.88 -0.10 -9.45
CA ILE A 4 -3.32 1.29 -9.37
C ILE A 4 -4.15 1.46 -8.10
N ILE A 5 -3.85 2.50 -7.31
CA ILE A 5 -4.48 2.79 -6.03
C ILE A 5 -4.77 4.28 -6.01
N ASN A 6 -6.05 4.69 -5.95
CA ASN A 6 -6.44 6.11 -5.88
C ASN A 6 -5.80 6.99 -6.97
N ASN A 7 -5.92 6.59 -8.24
CA ASN A 7 -5.29 7.22 -9.41
C ASN A 7 -3.74 7.21 -9.43
N TRP A 8 -3.08 6.65 -8.42
CA TRP A 8 -1.65 6.41 -8.40
C TRP A 8 -1.32 5.02 -8.93
N ARG A 9 -0.57 4.97 -10.03
CA ARG A 9 -0.04 3.72 -10.60
C ARG A 9 1.31 3.40 -9.97
N MET A 10 1.47 2.18 -9.48
CA MET A 10 2.74 1.68 -9.00
C MET A 10 3.67 1.29 -10.16
N ASP A 11 4.91 1.78 -10.14
CA ASP A 11 6.00 1.38 -11.02
C ASP A 11 7.11 0.66 -10.22
N PRO A 12 7.19 -0.68 -10.30
CA PRO A 12 8.20 -1.47 -9.59
C PRO A 12 9.62 -1.30 -10.15
N SER A 13 9.77 -0.76 -11.36
CA SER A 13 11.10 -0.52 -11.95
C SER A 13 11.78 0.69 -11.30
N LEU A 14 10.97 1.62 -10.78
CA LEU A 14 11.42 2.89 -10.21
C LEU A 14 11.11 3.04 -8.71
N ASN A 15 10.44 2.03 -8.12
CA ASN A 15 9.86 2.10 -6.77
C ASN A 15 9.08 3.41 -6.57
N ALA A 16 8.26 3.78 -7.55
CA ALA A 16 7.57 5.06 -7.58
C ALA A 16 6.08 4.90 -7.87
N LEU A 17 5.31 5.90 -7.44
CA LEU A 17 3.92 6.09 -7.80
C LEU A 17 3.83 7.15 -8.89
N ILE A 18 3.07 6.88 -9.94
CA ILE A 18 2.83 7.80 -11.05
C ILE A 18 1.34 8.12 -11.08
N HIS A 19 0.99 9.39 -10.90
CA HIS A 19 -0.39 9.83 -10.94
C HIS A 19 -0.92 9.80 -12.38
N CYS A 20 -2.04 9.10 -12.61
CA CYS A 20 -2.55 8.87 -13.96
C CYS A 20 -3.12 10.13 -14.63
N GLU A 21 -3.57 11.10 -13.85
CA GLU A 21 -4.20 12.33 -14.39
C GLU A 21 -3.20 13.48 -14.52
N THR A 22 -2.32 13.66 -13.53
CA THR A 22 -1.38 14.79 -13.49
C THR A 22 0.01 14.43 -14.03
N GLY A 23 0.33 13.13 -14.12
CA GLY A 23 1.67 12.65 -14.47
C GLY A 23 2.72 12.83 -13.37
N GLU A 24 2.30 13.25 -12.16
CA GLU A 24 3.21 13.42 -11.02
C GLU A 24 3.87 12.09 -10.64
N THR A 25 5.17 12.11 -10.36
CA THR A 25 5.90 10.92 -9.92
C THR A 25 6.40 11.10 -8.49
N ARG A 26 5.97 10.21 -7.59
CA ARG A 26 6.40 10.17 -6.19
C ARG A 26 7.23 8.92 -5.93
N ARG A 27 8.50 9.10 -5.62
CA ARG A 27 9.37 7.99 -5.23
C ARG A 27 9.03 7.53 -3.81
N LEU A 28 8.88 6.23 -3.65
CA LEU A 28 8.70 5.57 -2.38
C LEU A 28 10.01 4.89 -1.96
N GLY A 29 10.23 4.80 -0.65
CA GLY A 29 11.26 3.89 -0.14
C GLY A 29 10.91 2.44 -0.50
N GLU A 30 11.93 1.60 -0.72
CA GLU A 30 11.77 0.19 -1.10
C GLU A 30 10.73 -0.55 -0.23
N TYR A 31 10.85 -0.46 1.10
CA TYR A 31 9.91 -1.09 2.03
C TYR A 31 8.49 -0.51 1.98
N HIS A 32 8.35 0.79 1.70
CA HIS A 32 7.03 1.40 1.53
C HIS A 32 6.37 0.84 0.27
N PHE A 33 7.13 0.72 -0.82
CA PHE A 33 6.64 0.14 -2.06
C PHE A 33 6.21 -1.32 -1.87
N ILE A 34 7.06 -2.14 -1.24
CA ILE A 34 6.75 -3.55 -0.95
C ILE A 34 5.51 -3.67 -0.04
N LEU A 35 5.39 -2.82 0.99
CA LEU A 35 4.23 -2.79 1.87
C LEU A 35 2.94 -2.48 1.10
N LEU A 36 2.96 -1.43 0.27
CA LEU A 36 1.82 -1.05 -0.54
C LEU A 36 1.45 -2.15 -1.54
N GLU A 37 2.45 -2.78 -2.15
CA GLU A 37 2.25 -3.89 -3.09
C GLU A 37 1.64 -5.11 -2.38
N THR A 38 2.15 -5.45 -1.19
CA THR A 38 1.64 -6.56 -0.37
C THR A 38 0.20 -6.32 0.06
N LEU A 39 -0.11 -5.09 0.49
CA LEU A 39 -1.46 -4.69 0.86
C LEU A 39 -2.41 -4.72 -0.36
N ALA A 40 -1.94 -4.29 -1.53
CA ALA A 40 -2.75 -4.26 -2.74
C ALA A 40 -2.98 -5.67 -3.33
N LYS A 41 -1.98 -6.54 -3.23
CA LYS A 41 -2.11 -7.98 -3.58
C LYS A 41 -3.12 -8.69 -2.67
N ASN A 42 -3.18 -8.28 -1.41
CA ASN A 42 -4.10 -8.80 -0.40
C ASN A 42 -5.23 -7.78 -0.10
N ALA A 43 -5.73 -7.09 -1.13
CA ALA A 43 -6.86 -6.17 -0.97
C ALA A 43 -8.07 -6.90 -0.38
N ASP A 44 -8.85 -6.20 0.45
CA ASP A 44 -9.95 -6.74 1.27
C ASP A 44 -9.57 -7.83 2.29
N VAL A 45 -8.29 -8.19 2.42
CA VAL A 45 -7.81 -9.13 3.44
C VAL A 45 -7.22 -8.38 4.62
N VAL A 46 -7.64 -8.77 5.83
CA VAL A 46 -7.13 -8.22 7.08
C VAL A 46 -5.78 -8.87 7.40
N LEU A 47 -4.69 -8.16 7.11
CA LEU A 47 -3.34 -8.63 7.42
C LEU A 47 -2.91 -8.22 8.83
N SER A 48 -2.31 -9.16 9.57
CA SER A 48 -1.78 -8.89 10.90
C SER A 48 -0.45 -8.13 10.81
N ARG A 49 -0.15 -7.36 11.85
CA ARG A 49 1.12 -6.64 11.98
C ARG A 49 2.34 -7.56 11.81
N SER A 50 2.34 -8.72 12.47
CA SER A 50 3.45 -9.68 12.41
C SER A 50 3.63 -10.24 11.00
N TYR A 51 2.53 -10.55 10.33
CA TYR A 51 2.55 -10.99 8.93
C TYR A 51 3.11 -9.90 8.01
N LEU A 52 2.62 -8.66 8.13
CA LEU A 52 3.12 -7.53 7.35
C LEU A 52 4.60 -7.28 7.61
N CYS A 53 5.03 -7.34 8.87
CA CYS A 53 6.44 -7.20 9.22
C CYS A 53 7.29 -8.31 8.58
N ALA A 54 6.83 -9.56 8.65
CA ALA A 54 7.54 -10.71 8.08
C ALA A 54 7.58 -10.66 6.55
N GLU A 55 6.50 -10.25 5.88
CA GLU A 55 6.44 -10.21 4.41
C GLU A 55 7.20 -9.02 3.81
N VAL A 56 7.10 -7.84 4.42
CA VAL A 56 7.71 -6.61 3.88
C VAL A 56 9.18 -6.49 4.28
N TRP A 57 9.53 -6.88 5.51
CA TRP A 57 10.89 -6.84 6.04
C TRP A 57 11.44 -8.25 6.21
N LYS A 58 11.36 -9.07 5.15
CA LYS A 58 12.01 -10.39 5.12
C LYS A 58 13.49 -10.22 5.46
N ASN A 59 13.93 -10.83 6.56
CA ASN A 59 15.30 -10.76 7.10
C ASN A 59 15.70 -9.46 7.83
N ARG A 60 14.75 -8.63 8.26
CA ARG A 60 15.04 -7.44 9.10
C ARG A 60 14.18 -7.43 10.37
N ILE A 61 14.84 -7.29 11.51
CA ILE A 61 14.15 -6.98 12.77
C ILE A 61 13.83 -5.48 12.75
N VAL A 62 12.55 -5.16 12.59
CA VAL A 62 12.05 -3.78 12.64
C VAL A 62 11.33 -3.49 13.95
N GLY A 63 11.45 -2.26 14.43
CA GLY A 63 10.90 -1.85 15.72
C GLY A 63 9.37 -1.73 15.74
N GLY A 64 8.84 -1.60 16.96
CA GLY A 64 7.44 -1.32 17.28
C GLY A 64 6.77 -0.22 16.44
N ASN A 65 7.55 0.73 15.93
CA ASN A 65 7.03 1.91 15.25
C ASN A 65 7.23 1.88 13.72
N SER A 66 7.98 0.92 13.17
CA SER A 66 8.30 0.91 11.73
C SER A 66 7.06 0.73 10.86
N LEU A 67 6.16 -0.19 11.23
CA LEU A 67 4.91 -0.41 10.50
C LEU A 67 3.97 0.81 10.51
N PRO A 68 3.61 1.39 11.66
CA PRO A 68 2.73 2.57 11.67
C PRO A 68 3.34 3.78 10.97
N THR A 69 4.67 4.00 11.08
CA THR A 69 5.36 5.05 10.32
C THR A 69 5.28 4.80 8.81
N ALA A 70 5.50 3.56 8.36
CA ALA A 70 5.40 3.21 6.95
C ALA A 70 3.98 3.37 6.41
N ILE A 71 2.96 2.97 7.18
CA ILE A 71 1.55 3.19 6.84
C ILE A 71 1.25 4.69 6.71
N HIS A 72 1.73 5.51 7.64
CA HIS A 72 1.51 6.95 7.58
C HIS A 72 2.16 7.58 6.33
N ALA A 73 3.40 7.22 6.03
CA ALA A 73 4.08 7.66 4.81
C ALA A 73 3.33 7.23 3.54
N LEU A 74 2.81 5.99 3.52
CA LEU A 74 2.01 5.50 2.40
C LEU A 74 0.70 6.27 2.22
N ARG A 75 0.00 6.59 3.32
CA ARG A 75 -1.22 7.41 3.27
C ARG A 75 -0.96 8.76 2.63
N VAL A 76 0.12 9.44 3.05
CA VAL A 76 0.52 10.72 2.44
C VAL A 76 0.87 10.52 0.96
N ALA A 77 1.57 9.45 0.62
CA ALA A 77 2.03 9.22 -0.75
C ALA A 77 0.88 8.97 -1.74
N ILE A 78 -0.18 8.27 -1.32
CA ILE A 78 -1.38 7.97 -2.14
C ILE A 78 -2.50 8.98 -1.95
N ASP A 79 -2.26 10.08 -1.24
CA ASP A 79 -3.25 11.09 -0.87
C ASP A 79 -4.48 10.48 -0.15
N ASP A 80 -4.26 9.46 0.70
CA ASP A 80 -5.29 8.91 1.60
C ASP A 80 -5.42 9.80 2.84
N ASP A 81 -6.59 10.40 3.01
CA ASP A 81 -6.91 11.14 4.23
C ASP A 81 -6.99 10.16 5.41
N GLY A 82 -6.02 10.26 6.33
CA GLY A 82 -5.92 9.43 7.52
C GLY A 82 -7.13 9.52 8.48
N LYS A 83 -7.98 10.55 8.34
CA LYS A 83 -9.26 10.67 9.07
C LYS A 83 -10.35 9.83 8.43
N GLN A 84 -10.38 9.75 7.10
CA GLN A 84 -11.38 8.94 6.39
C GLN A 84 -10.98 7.47 6.30
N GLN A 85 -9.66 7.16 6.30
CA GLN A 85 -9.12 5.80 6.13
C GLN A 85 -9.84 5.08 4.98
N ASN A 86 -10.05 5.78 3.86
CA ASN A 86 -10.87 5.29 2.78
C ASN A 86 -10.16 4.18 2.03
N ILE A 87 -8.83 4.26 1.94
CA ILE A 87 -7.99 3.30 1.23
C ILE A 87 -7.37 2.34 2.24
N ILE A 88 -6.49 2.81 3.14
CA ILE A 88 -5.85 1.95 4.14
C ILE A 88 -6.64 2.02 5.44
N LYS A 89 -7.49 1.02 5.68
CA LYS A 89 -8.17 0.85 6.97
C LYS A 89 -7.23 0.25 7.98
N THR A 90 -7.12 0.86 9.16
CA THR A 90 -6.45 0.23 10.31
C THR A 90 -7.52 -0.18 11.31
N ILE A 91 -7.68 -1.49 11.53
CA ILE A 91 -8.63 -2.01 12.52
C ILE A 91 -7.85 -2.27 13.82
N PRO A 92 -8.08 -1.49 14.89
CA PRO A 92 -7.55 -1.77 16.20
C PRO A 92 -8.36 -2.90 16.85
N LYS A 93 -7.74 -4.06 17.10
CA LYS A 93 -8.37 -5.12 17.92
C LYS A 93 -8.25 -4.76 19.40
N LYS A 94 -9.35 -4.80 20.15
CA LYS A 94 -9.36 -4.63 21.61
C LYS A 94 -8.46 -5.70 22.27
N GLY A 95 -7.50 -5.27 23.10
CA GLY A 95 -6.76 -6.12 24.04
C GLY A 95 -5.28 -6.37 23.71
N GLN A 96 -4.86 -6.29 22.46
CA GLN A 96 -3.45 -6.29 22.05
C GLN A 96 -3.31 -5.36 20.84
N ALA A 97 -2.26 -4.54 20.78
CA ALA A 97 -2.04 -3.52 19.76
C ALA A 97 -1.73 -4.12 18.37
N VAL A 98 -2.66 -4.90 17.83
CA VAL A 98 -2.57 -5.49 16.50
C VAL A 98 -3.25 -4.51 15.55
N CYS A 99 -2.46 -3.58 15.00
CA CYS A 99 -2.89 -2.81 13.84
C CYS A 99 -3.02 -3.79 12.68
N THR A 100 -4.25 -4.11 12.29
CA THR A 100 -4.50 -4.87 11.08
C THR A 100 -4.88 -3.92 9.95
N CYS A 101 -4.25 -4.10 8.79
CA CYS A 101 -4.42 -3.19 7.66
C CYS A 101 -4.96 -3.92 6.44
N ALA A 102 -5.96 -3.31 5.80
CA ALA A 102 -6.54 -3.76 4.55
C ALA A 102 -6.69 -2.56 3.61
N ILE A 103 -6.35 -2.75 2.33
CA ILE A 103 -6.72 -1.80 1.28
C ILE A 103 -8.12 -2.18 0.81
N LYS A 104 -9.07 -1.23 0.83
CA LYS A 104 -10.35 -1.46 0.15
C LYS A 104 -10.06 -1.70 -1.32
N SER A 105 -10.58 -2.78 -1.88
CA SER A 105 -10.43 -3.07 -3.31
C SER A 105 -11.16 -2.02 -4.13
N MET A 106 -10.48 -0.91 -4.42
CA MET A 106 -10.97 0.09 -5.36
C MET A 106 -10.10 -0.01 -6.62
N CYS A 107 -10.62 -0.80 -7.56
CA CYS A 107 -10.14 -0.99 -8.93
C CYS A 107 -8.71 -1.53 -9.08
N LEU A 108 -8.55 -2.84 -8.86
CA LEU A 108 -7.48 -3.62 -9.50
C LEU A 108 -7.79 -3.72 -11.01
N PHE A 109 -7.62 -2.64 -11.77
CA PHE A 109 -7.75 -2.71 -13.22
C PHE A 109 -6.61 -3.58 -13.76
N ARG A 110 -6.93 -4.82 -14.12
CA ARG A 110 -6.11 -5.65 -15.01
C ARG A 110 -5.89 -4.85 -16.28
N SER A 111 -4.75 -4.17 -16.41
CA SER A 111 -4.29 -3.66 -17.69
C SER A 111 -3.97 -4.84 -18.60
N HIS A 112 -4.99 -5.40 -19.25
CA HIS A 112 -4.85 -5.91 -20.61
C HIS A 112 -4.95 -4.68 -21.52
N ARG A 113 -3.82 -4.00 -21.71
CA ARG A 113 -3.70 -3.05 -22.82
C ARG A 113 -3.10 -3.83 -23.97
N LEU A 114 -3.88 -4.14 -24.99
CA LEU A 114 -3.42 -4.06 -26.38
C LEU A 114 -4.60 -3.76 -27.30
N ARG A 115 -4.51 -2.55 -27.84
CA ARG A 115 -5.27 -1.87 -28.90
C ARG A 115 -4.99 -2.58 -30.23
N LYS A 116 -5.98 -2.73 -31.12
CA LYS A 116 -5.97 -2.23 -32.52
C LYS A 116 -7.09 -2.84 -33.38
N ARG A 117 -7.82 -1.92 -34.02
CA ARG A 117 -8.68 -2.02 -35.22
C ARG A 117 -9.95 -2.85 -35.15
#